data_AF-A0A1I5WBX0-F1
#
_entry.id   AF-A0A1I5WBX0-F1
#
_cell.length_a   1.000
_cell.length_b   1.000
_cell.length_c   1.000
_cell.angle_alpha   90.00
_cell.angle_beta   90.00
_cell.angle_gamma   90.00
#
_symmetry.space_group_name_H-M   'P 1'
#
loop_
_entity.id
_entity.type
_entity.pdbx_description
1 polymer ?
#
loop_
_entity_poly.entity_id
_entity_poly.type
_entity_poly.pdbx_seq_one_letter_code
_entity_poly.pdbx_strand_id
1 'polypeptide(L)'
;MDFIILETFDNYIDAHLMMGRLEEAGIKCWLKDEDTITLAPMLGNALGGIKLMINKNDIDDANKILNELKEIKRKSFACPYCSSHNIEYITSSRKTGNIISSILTWLMGSYAIGIKQTWRCFNCNKEFDEPVELNKEDLNMSE
;
A
#
# COMPACT_ATOMS: atom_id res chain seq x y z
N MET A 1 14.40 16.31 21.83
CA MET A 1 13.32 16.08 20.85
C MET A 1 13.19 14.58 20.70
N ASP A 2 12.04 14.04 21.08
CA ASP A 2 11.75 12.60 21.04
C ASP A 2 11.05 12.28 19.72
N PHE A 3 11.64 11.40 18.91
CA PHE A 3 11.12 11.03 17.60
C PHE A 3 10.59 9.61 17.64
N ILE A 4 9.41 9.42 17.05
CA ILE A 4 8.74 8.12 16.97
C ILE A 4 8.47 7.78 15.50
N ILE A 5 8.26 6.49 15.25
CA ILE A 5 7.89 5.98 13.93
C ILE A 5 6.38 6.18 13.77
N LEU A 6 5.97 6.87 12.71
CA LEU A 6 4.56 7.00 12.34
C LEU A 6 4.10 5.83 11.48
N GLU A 7 4.83 5.57 10.39
CA GLU A 7 4.53 4.51 9.43
C GLU A 7 5.83 4.05 8.78
N THR A 8 5.79 2.90 8.09
CA THR A 8 6.95 2.30 7.45
C THR A 8 6.61 1.91 6.02
N PHE A 9 7.56 2.13 5.12
CA PHE A 9 7.38 2.02 3.68
C PHE A 9 8.42 1.09 3.07
N ASP A 10 8.01 0.35 2.03
CA ASP A 10 8.91 -0.56 1.30
C ASP A 10 9.67 0.16 0.17
N ASN A 11 9.23 1.35 -0.24
CA ASN A 11 9.84 2.14 -1.30
C ASN A 11 9.93 3.63 -0.93
N TYR A 12 10.89 4.31 -1.55
CA TYR A 12 11.17 5.73 -1.27
C TYR A 12 10.10 6.67 -1.83
N ILE A 13 9.38 6.27 -2.88
CA ILE A 13 8.37 7.11 -3.55
C ILE A 13 7.18 7.36 -2.61
N ASP A 14 6.62 6.29 -2.05
CA ASP A 14 5.50 6.35 -1.11
C ASP A 14 5.91 7.06 0.17
N ALA A 15 7.13 6.82 0.64
CA ALA A 15 7.70 7.46 1.83
C ALA A 15 7.78 9.00 1.65
N HIS A 16 8.34 9.47 0.52
CA HIS A 16 8.43 10.90 0.22
C HIS A 16 7.07 11.54 -0.06
N LEU A 17 6.14 10.81 -0.69
CA LEU A 17 4.77 11.32 -0.88
C LEU A 17 4.10 11.60 0.47
N MET A 18 4.20 10.66 1.42
CA MET A 18 3.66 10.85 2.76
C MET A 18 4.41 11.95 3.53
N MET A 19 5.73 12.00 3.43
CA MET A 19 6.55 13.04 4.04
C MET A 19 6.13 14.44 3.55
N GLY A 20 5.98 14.62 2.23
CA GLY A 20 5.54 15.88 1.64
C GLY A 20 4.16 16.31 2.14
N ARG A 21 3.23 15.36 2.34
CA ARG A 21 1.90 15.67 2.94
C ARG A 21 1.99 16.16 4.37
N LEU A 22 2.87 15.57 5.18
CA LEU A 22 3.09 16.02 6.55
C LEU A 22 3.79 17.37 6.60
N GLU A 23 4.76 17.61 5.72
CA GLU A 23 5.46 18.89 5.60
C GLU A 23 4.53 20.01 5.14
N GLU A 24 3.62 19.74 4.19
CA GLU A 24 2.54 20.68 3.79
C GLU A 24 1.66 21.08 4.98
N ALA A 25 1.42 20.16 5.92
CA ALA A 25 0.68 20.42 7.16
C ALA A 25 1.52 21.06 8.27
N GLY A 26 2.81 21.35 8.01
CA GLY A 26 3.73 21.97 8.97
C GLY A 26 4.32 21.00 10.00
N ILE A 27 4.17 19.69 9.82
CA ILE A 27 4.70 18.67 10.72
C ILE A 27 6.14 18.38 10.35
N LYS A 28 7.05 18.44 11.33
CA LYS A 28 8.47 18.16 11.11
C LYS A 28 8.71 16.65 11.10
N CYS A 29 9.10 16.12 9.93
CA CYS A 29 9.38 14.71 9.73
C CYS A 29 10.70 14.44 9.00
N TRP A 30 11.15 13.19 9.01
CA TRP A 30 12.31 12.72 8.24
C TRP A 30 12.23 11.20 8.01
N LEU A 31 12.96 10.69 7.02
CA LEU A 31 13.00 9.27 6.69
C LEU A 31 14.26 8.62 7.26
N LYS A 32 14.08 7.55 8.03
CA LYS A 32 15.15 6.71 8.55
C LYS A 32 15.33 5.48 7.66
N ASP A 33 16.58 5.10 7.43
CA ASP A 33 17.01 3.92 6.67
C ASP A 33 16.77 4.00 5.13
N GLU A 34 16.32 5.16 4.61
CA GLU A 34 16.02 5.38 3.19
C GLU A 34 17.21 5.09 2.27
N ASP A 35 18.36 5.71 2.52
CA ASP A 35 19.56 5.54 1.68
C ASP A 35 20.01 4.07 1.64
N THR A 36 19.96 3.41 2.80
CA THR A 36 20.40 2.01 2.91
C THR A 36 19.47 1.08 2.14
N ILE A 37 18.16 1.25 2.26
CA ILE A 37 17.18 0.41 1.56
C ILE A 37 17.18 0.71 0.07
N THR A 38 17.38 1.96 -0.33
CA THR A 38 17.49 2.35 -1.74
C THR A 38 18.72 1.73 -2.40
N LEU A 39 19.87 1.74 -1.72
CA LEU A 39 21.11 1.15 -2.24
C LEU A 39 21.15 -0.38 -2.12
N ALA A 40 20.53 -0.94 -1.09
CA ALA A 40 20.51 -2.38 -0.81
C ALA A 40 19.09 -2.88 -0.47
N PRO A 41 18.19 -3.01 -1.48
CA PRO A 41 16.79 -3.40 -1.25
C PRO A 41 16.61 -4.74 -0.55
N MET A 42 17.57 -5.66 -0.70
CA MET A 42 17.54 -6.97 -0.03
C MET A 42 17.57 -6.86 1.51
N LEU A 43 18.00 -5.72 2.07
CA LEU A 43 18.01 -5.46 3.51
C LEU A 43 16.68 -4.91 4.04
N GLY A 44 15.70 -4.61 3.17
CA GLY A 44 14.41 -4.02 3.57
C GLY A 44 13.72 -4.79 4.70
N ASN A 45 13.62 -6.12 4.57
CA ASN A 45 13.02 -6.98 5.60
C ASN A 45 13.82 -7.00 6.91
N ALA A 46 15.15 -6.94 6.83
CA ALA A 46 16.03 -6.99 8.00
C ALA A 46 15.99 -5.68 8.80
N LEU A 47 15.88 -4.55 8.10
CA LEU A 47 15.77 -3.21 8.69
C LEU A 47 14.32 -2.86 9.03
N GLY A 48 13.36 -3.59 8.49
CA GLY A 48 11.94 -3.39 8.68
C GLY A 48 11.39 -2.21 7.89
N GLY A 49 11.96 -1.90 6.71
CA GLY A 49 11.49 -0.83 5.81
C GLY A 49 12.02 0.58 6.15
N ILE A 50 11.65 1.55 5.29
CA ILE A 50 11.97 2.97 5.42
C ILE A 50 10.99 3.58 6.44
N LYS A 51 11.50 4.08 7.57
CA LYS A 51 10.66 4.53 8.68
C LYS A 51 10.45 6.04 8.61
N LEU A 52 9.20 6.46 8.56
CA LEU A 52 8.84 7.88 8.63
C LEU A 52 8.80 8.31 10.09
N MET A 53 9.72 9.19 10.46
CA MET A 53 9.95 9.66 11.82
C MET A 53 9.28 11.02 12.01
N ILE A 54 8.52 11.18 13.10
CA ILE A 54 7.86 12.43 13.49
C ILE A 54 8.18 12.80 14.94
N ASN A 55 8.00 14.06 15.31
CA ASN A 55 8.05 14.46 16.72
C ASN A 55 6.87 13.81 17.47
N LYS A 56 7.13 13.27 18.65
CA LYS A 56 6.10 12.66 19.50
C LYS A 56 4.91 13.58 19.79
N ASN A 57 5.15 14.89 19.85
CA ASN A 57 4.09 15.88 20.10
C ASN A 57 3.10 16.02 18.94
N ASP A 58 3.50 15.66 17.72
CA ASP A 58 2.70 15.86 16.50
C ASP A 58 1.94 14.58 16.10
N ILE A 59 1.95 13.55 16.96
CA ILE A 59 1.39 12.23 16.65
C ILE A 59 -0.11 12.26 16.34
N ASP A 60 -0.87 13.07 17.07
CA ASP A 60 -2.33 13.13 16.93
C ASP A 60 -2.70 13.77 15.59
N ASP A 61 -2.02 14.85 15.20
CA ASP A 61 -2.28 15.54 13.94
C ASP A 61 -1.76 14.73 12.74
N ALA A 62 -0.60 14.09 12.86
CA ALA A 62 -0.09 13.18 11.83
C ALA A 62 -1.05 12.01 11.57
N ASN A 63 -1.64 11.43 12.62
CA ASN A 63 -2.62 10.34 12.48
C ASN A 63 -3.92 10.80 11.82
N LYS A 64 -4.38 12.04 12.08
CA LYS A 64 -5.57 12.59 11.40
C LYS A 64 -5.34 12.67 9.89
N ILE A 65 -4.21 13.24 9.47
CA ILE A 65 -3.83 13.34 8.06
C ILE A 65 -3.74 11.96 7.41
N LEU A 66 -3.10 11.01 8.08
CA LEU A 66 -2.97 9.64 7.58
C LEU A 66 -4.33 8.97 7.38
N ASN A 67 -5.25 9.15 8.32
CA ASN A 67 -6.59 8.58 8.23
C ASN A 67 -7.42 9.25 7.12
N GLU A 68 -7.33 10.56 6.94
CA GLU A 68 -7.96 11.27 5.83
C GLU A 68 -7.48 10.74 4.48
N LEU A 69 -6.16 10.56 4.31
CA LEU A 69 -5.60 10.01 3.07
C LEU A 69 -6.07 8.58 2.81
N LYS A 70 -6.14 7.74 3.85
CA LYS A 70 -6.65 6.36 3.76
C LYS A 70 -8.14 6.35 3.36
N GLU A 71 -8.94 7.25 3.92
CA GLU A 71 -10.35 7.40 3.57
C GLU A 71 -10.56 7.90 2.14
N ILE A 72 -9.79 8.90 1.70
CA ILE A 72 -9.83 9.39 0.32
C ILE A 72 -9.49 8.23 -0.64
N LYS A 73 -8.38 7.53 -0.38
CA LYS A 73 -7.97 6.39 -1.21
C LYS A 73 -9.05 5.31 -1.28
N ARG A 74 -9.70 5.00 -0.16
CA ARG A 74 -10.79 4.02 -0.12
C ARG A 74 -11.99 4.48 -0.94
N LYS A 75 -12.39 5.75 -0.83
CA LYS A 75 -13.51 6.33 -1.59
C LYS A 75 -13.21 6.52 -3.07
N SER A 76 -11.94 6.60 -3.47
CA SER A 76 -11.56 6.77 -4.88
C SER A 76 -11.83 5.53 -5.74
N PHE A 77 -12.01 4.34 -5.16
CA PHE A 77 -12.20 3.11 -5.92
C PHE A 77 -13.48 2.37 -5.51
N ALA A 78 -14.28 1.99 -6.50
CA ALA A 78 -15.51 1.25 -6.30
C ALA A 78 -15.51 -0.10 -7.04
N CYS A 79 -16.19 -1.08 -6.46
CA CYS A 79 -16.42 -2.37 -7.09
C CYS A 79 -17.40 -2.21 -8.28
N PRO A 80 -17.07 -2.72 -9.48
CA PRO A 80 -17.92 -2.60 -10.67
C PRO A 80 -19.25 -3.37 -10.57
N TYR A 81 -19.39 -4.30 -9.61
CA TYR A 81 -20.56 -5.16 -9.49
C TYR A 81 -21.55 -4.75 -8.40
N CYS A 82 -21.09 -4.05 -7.37
CA CYS A 82 -21.93 -3.70 -6.21
C CYS A 82 -21.68 -2.29 -5.67
N SER A 83 -20.80 -1.51 -6.32
CA SER A 83 -20.44 -0.14 -5.96
C SER A 83 -19.91 0.02 -4.53
N SER A 84 -19.47 -1.07 -3.90
CA SER A 84 -18.81 -1.02 -2.59
C SER A 84 -17.36 -0.53 -2.74
N HIS A 85 -16.91 0.29 -1.79
CA HIS A 85 -15.53 0.73 -1.65
C HIS A 85 -14.65 -0.26 -0.87
N ASN A 86 -15.24 -1.35 -0.37
CA ASN A 86 -14.52 -2.38 0.39
C ASN A 86 -13.87 -3.39 -0.57
N ILE A 87 -12.83 -2.93 -1.25
CA ILE A 87 -12.05 -3.71 -2.22
C ILE A 87 -10.59 -3.75 -1.77
N GLU A 88 -9.91 -4.87 -1.97
CA GLU A 88 -8.46 -4.97 -1.76
C GLU A 88 -7.80 -5.66 -2.93
N TYR A 89 -6.53 -5.31 -3.15
CA TYR A 89 -5.68 -5.96 -4.13
C TYR A 89 -5.03 -7.19 -3.47
N ILE A 90 -5.46 -8.37 -3.88
CA ILE A 90 -5.04 -9.63 -3.28
C ILE A 90 -4.32 -10.50 -4.30
N THR A 91 -3.48 -11.39 -3.79
CA THR A 91 -3.02 -12.54 -4.57
C THR A 91 -4.22 -13.47 -4.79
N SER A 92 -4.68 -13.61 -6.03
CA SER A 92 -5.71 -14.61 -6.31
C SER A 92 -5.11 -15.99 -5.99
N SER A 93 -5.75 -16.72 -5.06
CA SER A 93 -5.33 -18.08 -4.75
C SER A 93 -5.56 -18.91 -6.01
N ARG A 94 -4.48 -19.26 -6.72
CA ARG A 94 -4.61 -20.23 -7.82
C ARG A 94 -5.31 -21.45 -7.26
N LYS A 95 -6.44 -21.85 -7.86
CA LYS A 95 -6.96 -23.21 -7.70
C LYS A 95 -5.79 -24.16 -7.93
N THR A 96 -5.46 -24.89 -6.88
CA THR A 96 -4.40 -25.89 -6.72
C THR A 96 -3.71 -26.30 -8.02
N GLY A 97 -2.56 -25.68 -8.31
CA GLY A 97 -1.63 -26.21 -9.28
C GLY A 97 -0.95 -27.43 -8.69
N ASN A 98 -1.49 -28.62 -8.98
CA ASN A 98 -0.96 -29.93 -8.59
C ASN A 98 0.56 -30.02 -8.79
N ILE A 99 1.22 -30.78 -7.91
CA ILE A 99 2.64 -31.24 -7.84
C ILE A 99 3.44 -31.23 -9.16
N ILE A 100 2.78 -31.49 -10.30
CA ILE A 100 3.32 -31.39 -11.66
C ILE A 100 3.91 -29.98 -11.94
N SER A 101 3.27 -28.91 -11.49
CA SER A 101 3.76 -27.54 -11.63
C SER A 101 5.06 -27.33 -10.84
N SER A 102 5.15 -27.89 -9.64
CA SER A 102 6.33 -27.83 -8.78
C SER A 102 7.53 -28.57 -9.39
N ILE A 103 7.30 -29.75 -9.99
CA ILE A 103 8.34 -30.52 -10.70
C ILE A 103 8.82 -29.75 -11.93
N LEU A 104 7.90 -29.16 -12.69
CA LEU A 104 8.23 -28.40 -13.90
C LEU A 104 9.01 -27.12 -13.58
N THR A 105 8.67 -26.40 -12.50
CA THR A 105 9.42 -25.22 -12.03
C THR A 105 10.84 -25.56 -11.60
N TRP A 106 11.05 -26.70 -10.93
CA TRP A 106 12.38 -27.18 -10.57
C TRP A 106 13.21 -27.54 -11.82
N LEU A 107 12.59 -28.19 -12.80
CA LEU A 107 13.26 -28.62 -14.04
C LEU A 107 13.62 -27.45 -14.98
N MET A 108 12.78 -26.40 -15.02
CA MET A 108 12.96 -25.21 -15.85
C MET A 108 13.85 -24.14 -15.21
N GLY A 109 14.68 -24.49 -14.22
CA GLY A 109 15.67 -23.58 -13.66
C GLY A 109 15.08 -22.39 -12.93
N SER A 110 13.94 -22.56 -12.25
CA SER A 110 13.29 -21.50 -11.47
C SER A 110 12.72 -20.36 -12.31
N TYR A 111 12.16 -20.65 -13.50
CA TYR A 111 11.35 -19.66 -14.19
C TYR A 111 10.15 -19.30 -13.31
N ALA A 112 10.22 -18.12 -12.68
CA ALA A 112 9.25 -17.68 -11.69
C ALA A 112 7.89 -17.50 -12.38
N ILE A 113 6.98 -18.45 -12.14
CA ILE A 113 5.61 -18.33 -12.61
C ILE A 113 4.98 -17.18 -11.81
N GLY A 114 4.78 -16.03 -12.45
CA GLY A 114 4.25 -14.83 -11.80
C GLY A 114 2.91 -15.10 -11.09
N ILE A 115 2.81 -14.66 -9.83
CA ILE A 115 1.55 -14.70 -9.08
C ILE A 115 0.63 -13.64 -9.69
N LYS A 116 -0.56 -14.04 -10.16
CA LYS A 116 -1.55 -13.08 -10.67
C LYS A 116 -2.20 -12.39 -9.47
N GLN A 117 -1.98 -11.08 -9.38
CA GLN A 117 -2.67 -10.22 -8.43
C GLN A 117 -3.99 -9.76 -9.06
N THR A 118 -5.06 -9.67 -8.28
CA THR A 118 -6.40 -9.25 -8.73
C THR A 118 -7.09 -8.47 -7.63
N TRP A 119 -8.00 -7.57 -7.99
CA TRP A 119 -8.87 -6.92 -7.02
C TRP A 119 -9.97 -7.86 -6.57
N ARG A 120 -10.26 -7.89 -5.27
CA ARG A 120 -11.39 -8.61 -4.68
C ARG A 120 -12.24 -7.66 -3.87
N CYS A 121 -13.55 -7.70 -4.09
CA CYS A 121 -14.50 -7.00 -3.23
C CYS A 121 -14.93 -7.89 -2.06
N PHE A 122 -14.85 -7.40 -0.83
CA PHE A 122 -15.26 -8.15 0.37
C PHE A 122 -16.77 -8.09 0.66
N ASN A 123 -17.52 -7.25 -0.06
CA ASN A 123 -18.98 -7.18 0.09
C ASN A 123 -19.70 -8.18 -0.83
N CYS A 124 -19.33 -8.23 -2.12
CA CYS A 124 -19.94 -9.15 -3.10
C CYS A 124 -19.09 -10.39 -3.42
N ASN A 125 -17.87 -10.46 -2.86
CA ASN A 125 -16.92 -11.56 -2.98
C ASN A 125 -16.49 -11.89 -4.43
N LYS A 126 -16.60 -10.93 -5.36
CA LYS A 126 -16.15 -11.07 -6.75
C LYS A 126 -14.71 -10.57 -6.92
N GLU A 127 -13.98 -11.25 -7.81
CA GLU A 127 -12.64 -10.88 -8.27
C GLU A 127 -12.73 -10.19 -9.65
N PHE A 128 -11.92 -9.15 -9.87
CA PHE A 128 -11.86 -8.38 -11.12
C PHE A 128 -10.46 -7.79 -11.33
N ASP A 129 -10.14 -7.41 -12.57
CA ASP A 129 -8.81 -6.93 -12.93
C ASP A 129 -8.62 -5.42 -12.64
N GLU A 130 -9.65 -4.60 -12.82
CA GLU A 130 -9.58 -3.14 -12.61
C GLU A 130 -10.82 -2.62 -11.83
N PRO A 131 -10.62 -1.79 -10.77
CA PRO A 131 -11.70 -1.11 -10.08
C PRO A 131 -12.21 0.10 -10.86
N VAL A 132 -13.40 0.59 -10.50
CA VAL A 132 -13.92 1.85 -11.04
C VAL A 132 -13.31 3.01 -10.24
N GLU A 133 -12.55 3.87 -10.91
CA GLU A 133 -12.04 5.12 -10.33
C GLU A 133 -13.16 6.18 -10.28
N LEU A 134 -13.39 6.75 -9.10
CA LEU A 134 -14.31 7.86 -8.89
C LEU A 134 -13.50 9.17 -8.89
N ASN A 135 -13.83 10.07 -9.82
CA ASN A 135 -13.12 11.34 -9.94
C ASN A 135 -13.43 12.26 -8.75
N LYS A 136 -12.48 13.14 -8.42
CA LYS A 136 -12.60 14.12 -7.32
C LYS A 136 -13.82 15.04 -7.44
N GLU A 137 -14.36 15.23 -8.64
CA GLU A 137 -15.56 16.03 -8.89
C GLU A 137 -16.83 15.37 -8.32
N ASP A 138 -16.87 14.04 -8.21
CA ASP A 138 -18.00 13.29 -7.66
C ASP A 138 -17.94 13.16 -6.12
N LEU A 139 -16.79 13.46 -5.50
CA LEU A 139 -16.57 13.35 -4.05
C LEU A 139 -16.98 14.61 -3.26
N ASN A 140 -17.24 15.73 -3.95
CA ASN A 140 -17.60 17.02 -3.33
C ASN A 140 -19.12 17.28 -3.31
N MET A 141 -19.97 16.29 -3.59
CA MET A 141 -21.43 16.47 -3.71
C MET A 141 -22.22 15.80 -2.57
N SER A 142 -21.60 15.58 -1.41
CA SER A 142 -22.25 15.04 -0.21
C SER A 142 -21.95 15.81 1.08
N GLU A 143 -21.66 17.11 0.98
CA GLU A 143 -21.75 18.05 2.12
C GLU A 143 -23.03 18.88 2.02
#